data_AF-A0A7V8ZJ13-F1
#
_entry.id   AF-A0A7V8ZJ13-F1
#
_cell.length_a   1.000
_cell.length_b   1.000
_cell.length_c   1.000
_cell.angle_alpha   90.00
_cell.angle_beta   90.00
_cell.angle_gamma   90.00
#
_symmetry.space_group_name_H-M   'P 1'
#
loop_
_entity.id
_entity.type
_entity.pdbx_description
1 polymer ?
#
loop_
_entity_poly.entity_id
_entity_poly.type
_entity_poly.pdbx_seq_one_letter_code
_entity_poly.pdbx_strand_id
1 'polypeptide(L)'
;AELVALTPAAVGELAALSTAEREALDLTALEAIVTGGSPLGEGARKLVDDLVGGEALVDVYLTADTGIAAVRTGGAEHHELLDGIEARTGAGGALELLSPLAATPDWTRSGDAARLTADGRIVVS
;
A
#
# COMPACT_ATOMS: atom_id res chain seq x y z
N ALA A 1 -12.60 15.03 -6.62
CA ALA A 1 -11.75 14.04 -5.95
C ALA A 1 -11.16 14.66 -4.68
N GLU A 2 -11.64 14.22 -3.52
CA GLU A 2 -10.96 14.42 -2.24
C GLU A 2 -10.18 13.15 -1.94
N LEU A 3 -8.87 13.27 -1.69
CA LEU A 3 -8.00 12.13 -1.39
C LEU A 3 -7.83 12.03 0.12
N VAL A 4 -8.20 10.89 0.70
CA VAL A 4 -8.00 10.61 2.13
C VAL A 4 -6.95 9.53 2.29
N ALA A 5 -5.86 9.87 2.98
CA ALA A 5 -4.84 8.90 3.39
C ALA A 5 -5.15 8.42 4.81
N LEU A 6 -5.36 7.11 4.96
CA LEU A 6 -5.66 6.49 6.26
C LEU A 6 -4.56 5.52 6.63
N THR A 7 -4.20 5.49 7.92
CA THR A 7 -3.34 4.41 8.42
C THR A 7 -4.13 3.10 8.44
N PRO A 8 -3.49 1.93 8.33
CA PRO A 8 -4.16 0.64 8.49
C PRO A 8 -4.95 0.52 9.81
N ALA A 9 -4.45 1.14 10.88
CA ALA A 9 -5.14 1.19 12.17
C ALA A 9 -6.44 2.02 12.11
N ALA A 10 -6.41 3.19 11.47
CA ALA A 10 -7.59 4.03 11.27
C ALA A 10 -8.66 3.32 10.41
N VAL A 11 -8.25 2.53 9.42
CA VAL A 11 -9.18 1.67 8.67
C VAL A 11 -9.78 0.59 9.58
N GLY A 12 -8.98 0.02 10.50
CA GLY A 12 -9.48 -0.90 11.52
C GLY A 12 -10.51 -0.27 12.47
N GLU A 13 -10.35 1.01 12.81
CA GLU A 13 -11.32 1.74 13.64
C GLU A 13 -12.67 1.94 12.92
N LEU A 14 -12.67 2.13 11.60
CA LEU A 14 -13.91 2.14 10.80
C LEU A 14 -14.66 0.79 10.90
N ALA A 15 -13.94 -0.32 11.11
CA ALA A 15 -14.56 -1.64 11.30
C ALA A 15 -15.33 -1.72 12.62
N ALA A 16 -14.90 -0.96 13.62
CA ALA A 16 -15.49 -0.91 14.95
C ALA A 16 -16.77 -0.07 15.00
N LEU A 17 -17.02 0.77 14.00
CA LEU A 17 -18.26 1.54 13.88
C LEU A 17 -19.46 0.60 13.67
N SER A 18 -20.58 0.96 14.28
CA SER A 18 -21.87 0.33 13.99
C SER A 18 -22.32 0.63 12.55
N THR A 19 -23.25 -0.16 12.03
CA THR A 19 -23.83 0.08 10.70
C THR A 19 -24.46 1.48 10.59
N ALA A 20 -25.16 1.94 11.62
CA ALA A 20 -25.77 3.26 11.63
C ALA A 20 -24.74 4.39 11.60
N GLU A 21 -23.61 4.23 12.29
CA GLU A 21 -22.51 5.20 12.25
C GLU A 21 -21.83 5.22 10.87
N ARG A 22 -21.68 4.06 10.22
CA ARG A 22 -21.14 3.98 8.86
C ARG A 22 -22.06 4.59 7.81
N GLU A 23 -23.37 4.39 7.93
CA GLU A 23 -24.36 5.01 7.04
C GLU A 23 -24.44 6.54 7.22
N ALA A 24 -24.12 7.04 8.42
CA ALA A 24 -24.03 8.46 8.70
C ALA A 24 -22.73 9.12 8.17
N LEU A 25 -21.68 8.34 7.95
CA LEU A 25 -20.51 8.78 7.20
C LEU A 25 -20.94 8.86 5.72
N ASP A 26 -21.10 10.08 5.20
CA ASP A 26 -21.33 10.28 3.76
C ASP A 26 -20.04 9.92 3.00
N LEU A 27 -19.90 8.64 2.66
CA LEU A 27 -18.77 8.09 1.93
C LEU A 27 -18.98 8.11 0.41
N THR A 28 -20.08 8.72 -0.07
CA THR A 28 -20.45 8.69 -1.50
C THR A 28 -19.46 9.42 -2.41
N ALA A 29 -18.68 10.35 -1.85
CA ALA A 29 -17.63 11.08 -2.55
C ALA A 29 -16.23 10.44 -2.44
N LEU A 30 -16.10 9.34 -1.68
CA LEU A 30 -14.81 8.69 -1.45
C LEU A 30 -14.43 7.82 -2.65
N GLU A 31 -13.39 8.23 -3.37
CA GLU A 31 -12.94 7.54 -4.60
C GLU A 31 -11.87 6.47 -4.32
N ALA A 32 -11.05 6.66 -3.28
CA ALA A 32 -9.98 5.74 -2.93
C ALA A 32 -9.62 5.82 -1.45
N ILE A 33 -9.17 4.68 -0.90
CA ILE A 33 -8.54 4.59 0.42
C ILE A 33 -7.09 4.18 0.19
N VAL A 34 -6.16 5.07 0.54
CA VAL A 34 -4.72 4.80 0.45
C VAL A 34 -4.19 4.35 1.81
N THR A 35 -3.60 3.16 1.87
CA THR A 35 -2.97 2.58 3.08
C THR A 35 -1.50 2.29 2.84
N GLY A 36 -0.67 2.27 3.89
CA GLY A 36 0.72 1.88 3.76
C GLY A 36 1.46 1.75 5.10
N GLY A 37 2.72 1.35 5.04
CA GLY A 37 3.61 1.20 6.19
C GLY A 37 3.44 -0.08 7.01
N SER A 38 2.33 -0.81 6.84
CA SER A 38 2.12 -2.16 7.37
C SER A 38 1.00 -2.87 6.61
N PRO A 39 0.99 -4.21 6.53
CA PRO A 39 -0.08 -4.95 5.87
C PRO A 39 -1.45 -4.67 6.48
N LEU A 40 -2.45 -4.46 5.62
CA LEU A 40 -3.85 -4.38 6.03
C LEU A 40 -4.39 -5.78 6.36
N GLY A 41 -4.99 -5.94 7.54
CA GLY A 41 -5.62 -7.22 7.93
C GLY A 41 -6.85 -7.56 7.08
N GLU A 42 -7.16 -8.85 6.94
CA GLU A 42 -8.26 -9.35 6.09
C GLU A 42 -9.61 -8.70 6.42
N GLY A 43 -9.95 -8.56 7.71
CA GLY A 43 -11.20 -7.92 8.13
C GLY A 43 -11.30 -6.45 7.73
N ALA A 44 -10.20 -5.70 7.81
CA ALA A 44 -10.15 -4.31 7.38
C ALA A 44 -10.21 -4.20 5.84
N ARG A 45 -9.59 -5.13 5.12
CA ARG A 45 -9.66 -5.19 3.65
C ARG A 45 -11.09 -5.46 3.17
N LYS A 46 -11.78 -6.42 3.81
CA LYS A 46 -13.20 -6.70 3.56
C LYS A 46 -14.08 -5.49 3.83
N LEU A 47 -13.84 -4.76 4.91
CA LEU A 47 -14.58 -3.53 5.19
C LEU A 47 -14.41 -2.49 4.09
N VAL A 48 -13.18 -2.27 3.62
CA VAL A 48 -12.94 -1.32 2.51
C VAL A 48 -13.69 -1.75 1.25
N ASP A 49 -13.67 -3.05 0.93
CA ASP A 49 -14.43 -3.61 -0.17
C ASP A 49 -15.96 -3.36 -0.01
N ASP A 50 -16.49 -3.56 1.19
CA ASP A 50 -17.92 -3.32 1.49
C ASP A 50 -18.29 -1.82 1.46
N LEU A 51 -17.35 -0.91 1.79
CA LEU A 51 -17.59 0.54 1.89
C LEU A 51 -17.47 1.29 0.56
N VAL A 52 -16.41 1.01 -0.19
CA VAL A 52 -16.03 1.78 -1.40
C VAL A 52 -15.73 0.89 -2.61
N GLY A 53 -15.84 -0.43 -2.46
CA GLY A 53 -15.45 -1.40 -3.48
C GLY A 53 -13.95 -1.70 -3.43
N GLY A 54 -13.58 -2.97 -3.64
CA GLY A 54 -12.21 -3.43 -3.50
C GLY A 54 -11.22 -2.67 -4.37
N GLU A 55 -11.61 -2.32 -5.60
CA GLU A 55 -10.77 -1.55 -6.54
C GLU A 55 -10.36 -0.16 -6.02
N ALA A 56 -11.10 0.41 -5.06
CA ALA A 56 -10.79 1.70 -4.44
C ALA A 56 -9.69 1.60 -3.36
N LEU A 57 -9.27 0.39 -2.96
CA LEU A 57 -8.14 0.23 -2.04
C LEU A 57 -6.82 0.35 -2.80
N VAL A 58 -5.96 1.27 -2.35
CA VAL A 58 -4.59 1.44 -2.83
C VAL A 58 -3.63 1.18 -1.67
N ASP A 59 -2.97 0.04 -1.69
CA ASP A 59 -1.93 -0.29 -0.72
C ASP A 59 -0.57 0.15 -1.26
N VAL A 60 0.16 0.95 -0.49
CA VAL A 60 1.44 1.53 -0.90
C VAL A 60 2.58 0.92 -0.12
N TYR A 61 3.56 0.42 -0.85
CA TYR A 61 4.84 0.02 -0.28
C TYR A 61 5.76 1.24 -0.23
N LEU A 62 6.26 1.53 0.97
CA LEU A 62 7.09 2.70 1.23
C LEU A 62 8.17 2.38 2.26
N THR A 63 9.30 3.07 2.18
CA THR A 63 10.32 3.07 3.23
C THR A 63 10.64 4.51 3.64
N ALA A 64 11.19 4.68 4.85
CA ALA A 64 11.61 6.00 5.32
C ALA A 64 12.65 6.65 4.38
N ASP A 65 13.48 5.83 3.74
CA ASP A 65 14.60 6.30 2.92
C ASP A 65 14.24 6.52 1.45
N THR A 66 13.18 5.88 0.94
CA THR A 66 12.83 5.92 -0.50
C THR A 66 11.48 6.57 -0.81
N GLY A 67 10.70 6.90 0.22
CA GLY A 67 9.31 7.33 0.06
C GLY A 67 8.44 6.18 -0.44
N ILE A 68 7.41 6.51 -1.23
CA ILE A 68 6.54 5.50 -1.86
C ILE A 68 7.27 4.92 -3.07
N ALA A 69 7.41 3.60 -3.09
CA ALA A 69 8.15 2.87 -4.13
C ALA A 69 7.24 2.06 -5.05
N ALA A 70 6.13 1.53 -4.51
CA ALA A 70 5.23 0.67 -5.28
C ALA A 70 3.80 0.75 -4.75
N VAL A 71 2.83 0.41 -5.59
CA VAL A 71 1.40 0.46 -5.25
C VAL A 71 0.71 -0.84 -5.65
N ARG A 72 -0.32 -1.21 -4.92
CA ARG A 72 -1.14 -2.39 -5.17
C ARG A 72 -2.60 -1.99 -5.06
N THR A 73 -3.32 -2.10 -6.16
CA THR A 73 -4.74 -1.75 -6.21
C THR A 73 -5.61 -2.98 -6.01
N GLY A 74 -6.70 -2.81 -5.26
CA GLY A 74 -7.71 -3.82 -5.00
C GLY A 74 -7.16 -5.17 -4.55
N GLY A 75 -7.61 -6.23 -5.21
CA GLY A 75 -7.29 -7.62 -4.87
C GLY A 75 -5.95 -8.13 -5.40
N ALA A 76 -5.13 -7.27 -6.04
CA ALA A 76 -3.88 -7.71 -6.65
C ALA A 76 -2.94 -8.38 -5.62
N GLU A 77 -2.17 -9.37 -6.10
CA GLU A 77 -1.23 -10.13 -5.26
C GLU A 77 0.15 -9.44 -5.12
N HIS A 78 0.45 -8.49 -6.01
CA HIS A 78 1.75 -7.86 -6.14
C HIS A 78 1.63 -6.34 -6.18
N HIS A 79 2.70 -5.65 -5.80
CA HIS A 79 2.84 -4.21 -5.96
C HIS A 79 3.53 -3.89 -7.29
N GLU A 80 2.98 -2.95 -8.02
CA GLU A 80 3.55 -2.35 -9.22
C GLU A 80 4.47 -1.19 -8.81
N LEU A 81 5.69 -1.18 -9.36
CA LEU A 81 6.64 -0.10 -9.11
C LEU A 81 6.12 1.22 -9.69
N LEU A 82 6.37 2.32 -8.97
CA LEU A 82 6.14 3.65 -9.51
C LEU A 82 7.21 4.00 -10.55
N ASP A 83 6.87 4.92 -11.45
CA ASP A 83 7.78 5.39 -12.49
C ASP A 83 9.09 5.93 -11.91
N GLY A 84 10.20 5.47 -12.50
CA GLY A 84 11.55 5.85 -12.07
C GLY A 84 12.06 5.11 -10.83
N ILE A 85 11.28 4.19 -10.25
CA ILE A 85 11.74 3.28 -9.21
C ILE A 85 12.28 2.01 -9.86
N GLU A 86 13.46 1.57 -9.42
CA GLU A 86 13.97 0.24 -9.73
C GLU A 86 14.04 -0.61 -8.47
N ALA A 87 13.79 -1.91 -8.61
CA ALA A 87 13.88 -2.86 -7.52
C ALA A 87 14.74 -4.06 -7.90
N ARG A 88 15.47 -4.59 -6.92
CA ARG A 88 16.20 -5.85 -7.05
C ARG A 88 16.21 -6.60 -5.72
N THR A 89 16.45 -7.90 -5.79
CA THR A 89 16.74 -8.70 -4.60
C THR A 89 18.24 -8.59 -4.28
N GLY A 90 18.55 -7.95 -3.15
CA GLY A 90 19.90 -7.77 -2.64
C GLY A 90 20.45 -8.98 -1.88
N ALA A 91 21.61 -8.80 -1.26
CA ALA A 91 22.25 -9.85 -0.48
C ALA A 91 21.37 -10.31 0.70
N GLY A 92 21.19 -11.63 0.84
CA GLY A 92 20.36 -12.21 1.89
C GLY A 92 18.85 -12.12 1.65
N GLY A 93 18.41 -11.85 0.40
CA GLY A 93 16.99 -11.85 0.04
C GLY A 93 16.22 -10.57 0.39
N ALA A 94 16.93 -9.54 0.84
CA ALA A 94 16.31 -8.25 1.15
C ALA A 94 15.99 -7.46 -0.13
N LEU A 95 14.89 -6.73 -0.12
CA LEU A 95 14.55 -5.81 -1.21
C LEU A 95 15.47 -4.58 -1.18
N GLU A 96 16.09 -4.29 -2.31
CA GLU A 96 16.85 -3.06 -2.55
C GLU A 96 16.12 -2.23 -3.61
N LEU A 97 16.08 -0.92 -3.37
CA LEU A 97 15.37 0.04 -4.21
C LEU A 97 16.31 1.15 -4.66
N LEU A 98 16.14 1.59 -5.91
CA LEU A 98 16.71 2.83 -6.41
C LEU A 98 15.54 3.79 -6.64
N SER A 99 15.55 4.95 -5.97
CA SER A 99 14.45 5.92 -6.00
C SER A 99 14.97 7.33 -6.25
N PRO A 100 14.31 8.13 -7.11
CA PRO A 100 14.63 9.54 -7.29
C PRO A 100 14.25 10.39 -6.05
N LEU A 101 13.46 9.83 -5.14
CA LEU A 101 13.09 10.46 -3.87
C LEU A 101 14.06 10.12 -2.74
N ALA A 102 15.00 9.21 -2.96
CA ALA A 102 15.98 8.85 -1.96
C ALA A 102 16.98 9.99 -1.70
N ALA A 103 17.45 10.11 -0.46
CA ALA A 103 18.42 11.13 -0.08
C ALA A 103 19.75 11.01 -0.84
N THR A 104 20.08 9.80 -1.31
CA THR A 104 21.26 9.50 -2.12
C THR A 104 20.86 8.74 -3.39
N PRO A 105 21.53 8.98 -4.53
CA PRO A 105 21.24 8.29 -5.79
C PRO A 105 21.90 6.89 -5.84
N ASP A 106 21.65 6.08 -4.81
CA ASP A 106 22.22 4.73 -4.69
C ASP A 106 21.16 3.72 -4.23
N TRP A 107 21.45 2.44 -4.41
CA TRP A 107 20.61 1.34 -3.98
C TRP A 107 20.45 1.36 -2.46
N THR A 108 19.20 1.49 -2.04
CA THR A 108 18.81 1.57 -0.63
C THR A 108 18.19 0.25 -0.21
N ARG A 109 18.72 -0.34 0.85
CA ARG A 109 18.20 -1.59 1.41
C ARG A 109 17.00 -1.30 2.31
N SER A 110 15.84 -1.84 1.97
CA SER A 110 14.61 -1.68 2.77
C SER A 110 14.62 -2.43 4.10
N GLY A 111 15.31 -3.58 4.13
CA GLY A 111 15.25 -4.52 5.26
C GLY A 111 14.13 -5.57 5.13
N ASP A 112 13.19 -5.38 4.20
CA ASP A 112 12.06 -6.28 3.99
C ASP A 112 12.46 -7.48 3.12
N ALA A 113 11.91 -8.64 3.45
CA ALA A 113 11.99 -9.81 2.59
C ALA A 113 10.96 -9.67 1.46
N ALA A 114 11.42 -9.72 0.22
CA ALA A 114 10.52 -9.68 -0.93
C ALA A 114 11.04 -10.54 -2.08
N ARG A 115 10.10 -11.00 -2.91
CA ARG A 115 10.41 -11.61 -4.21
C ARG A 115 9.95 -10.68 -5.33
N LEU A 116 10.72 -10.66 -6.42
CA LEU A 116 10.30 -10.02 -7.66
C LEU A 116 9.67 -11.05 -8.59
N THR A 117 8.57 -10.67 -9.22
CA THR A 117 8.00 -11.43 -10.33
C THR A 117 8.87 -11.27 -11.59
N ALA A 118 8.65 -12.12 -12.59
CA ALA A 118 9.42 -12.07 -13.84
C ALA A 118 9.29 -10.73 -14.59
N ASP A 119 8.19 -10.01 -14.37
CA ASP A 119 7.90 -8.68 -14.92
C ASP A 119 8.22 -7.52 -13.95
N GLY A 120 8.99 -7.78 -12.88
CA GLY A 120 9.55 -6.73 -12.02
C GLY A 120 8.62 -6.20 -10.93
N ARG A 121 7.48 -6.85 -10.68
CA ARG A 121 6.55 -6.47 -9.59
C ARG A 121 7.01 -7.05 -8.26
N ILE A 122 6.67 -6.38 -7.16
CA ILE A 122 7.12 -6.77 -5.82
C ILE A 122 6.04 -7.59 -5.12
N VAL A 123 6.44 -8.72 -4.53
CA VAL A 123 5.66 -9.43 -3.52
C VAL A 123 6.43 -9.40 -2.20
N VAL A 124 5.97 -8.57 -1.27
CA VAL A 124 6.53 -8.44 0.08
C VAL A 124 5.99 -9.57 0.95
N SER A 125 6.87 -10.19 1.73
CA SER A 125 6.56 -11.38 2.56
C SER A 125 6.31 -11.02 4.02
#